data_AF-A0A3B9EYC4-F1
#
_entry.id   AF-A0A3B9EYC4-F1
#
_cell.length_a   1.000
_cell.length_b   1.000
_cell.length_c   1.000
_cell.angle_alpha   90.00
_cell.angle_beta   90.00
_cell.angle_gamma   90.00
#
_symmetry.space_group_name_H-M   'P 1'
#
loop_
_entity.id
_entity.type
_entity.pdbx_description
1 polymer ?
#
loop_
_entity_poly.entity_id
_entity_poly.type
_entity_poly.pdbx_seq_one_letter_code
_entity_poly.pdbx_strand_id
1 'polypeptide(L)' 'LQEPSSGICISGIAFGMANKMDLVLSGRPLSVLYHLEENEFNGKKGLQLMVKDLKISEY' A
#
# COMPACT_ATOMS: atom_id res chain seq x y z
N LEU A 1 -1.72 1.62 -4.65
CA LEU A 1 -0.39 2.07 -5.11
C LEU A 1 -0.35 1.92 -6.61
N GLN A 2 0.03 2.96 -7.35
CA GLN A 2 0.16 2.90 -8.81
C GLN A 2 1.65 2.90 -9.16
N GLU A 3 2.11 1.88 -9.89
CA GLU A 3 3.44 1.85 -10.49
C GLU A 3 3.44 2.73 -11.77
N PRO A 4 4.19 3.83 -11.82
CA PRO A 4 4.09 4.81 -12.90
C PRO A 4 4.59 4.29 -14.27
N SER A 5 5.37 3.21 -14.30
CA SER A 5 5.93 2.61 -15.52
C SER A 5 4.98 1.63 -16.22
N SER A 6 4.08 1.00 -15.47
CA SER A 6 3.21 -0.08 -15.96
C SER A 6 1.72 0.26 -15.91
N GLY A 7 1.33 1.36 -15.24
CA GLY A 7 -0.06 1.72 -15.02
C GLY A 7 -0.81 0.78 -14.06
N ILE A 8 -0.11 -0.20 -13.49
CA ILE A 8 -0.69 -1.20 -12.60
C ILE A 8 -1.03 -0.54 -11.27
N CYS A 9 -2.29 -0.66 -10.87
CA CYS A 9 -2.76 -0.26 -9.54
C CYS A 9 -3.09 -1.51 -8.73
N ILE A 10 -2.40 -1.69 -7.61
CA ILE A 10 -2.63 -2.81 -6.68
C ILE A 10 -3.20 -2.26 -5.38
N SER A 11 -4.21 -2.95 -4.86
CA SER A 11 -4.80 -2.66 -3.56
C SER A 11 -3.84 -3.06 -2.45
N GLY A 12 -3.76 -2.24 -1.40
CA GLY A 12 -2.97 -2.53 -0.21
C GLY A 12 -3.77 -2.29 1.06
N ILE A 13 -3.49 -3.07 2.09
CA ILE A 13 -4.07 -2.94 3.43
C ILE A 13 -2.95 -2.78 4.46
N ALA A 14 -3.22 -2.00 5.51
CA ALA A 14 -2.31 -1.81 6.63
C ALA A 14 -3.12 -1.83 7.94
N PHE A 15 -2.63 -2.57 8.94
CA PHE A 15 -3.24 -2.62 10.27
C PHE A 15 -2.34 -1.93 11.29
N GLY A 16 -2.94 -1.18 12.22
CA GLY A 16 -2.19 -0.49 13.28
C GLY A 16 -1.41 0.75 12.85
N MET A 17 -1.69 1.31 11.66
CA MET A 17 -0.95 2.44 11.07
C MET A 17 -1.62 3.80 11.23
N ALA A 18 -2.52 3.97 12.22
CA ALA A 18 -3.26 5.23 12.40
C ALA A 18 -2.35 6.45 12.62
N ASN A 19 -1.20 6.25 13.28
CA ASN A 19 -0.17 7.28 13.50
C ASN A 19 0.54 7.74 12.21
N LYS A 20 0.36 7.03 11.09
CA LYS A 20 0.94 7.36 9.78
C LYS A 20 -0.08 8.05 8.86
N MET A 21 -1.28 8.36 9.35
CA MET A 21 -2.36 8.96 8.56
C MET A 21 -1.95 10.28 7.90
N ASP A 22 -1.23 11.14 8.64
CA ASP A 22 -0.77 12.43 8.12
C ASP A 22 0.17 12.27 6.92
N LEU A 23 0.98 11.20 6.88
CA LEU A 23 1.86 10.92 5.74
C LEU A 23 1.03 10.57 4.49
N VAL A 24 -0.03 9.77 4.65
CA VAL A 24 -0.91 9.36 3.56
C VAL A 24 -1.73 10.55 3.04
N LEU A 25 -2.22 11.39 3.94
CA LEU A 25 -2.97 12.59 3.59
C LEU A 25 -2.10 13.72 3.02
N SER A 26 -0.77 13.65 3.17
CA SER A 26 0.13 14.70 2.69
C SER A 26 0.16 14.88 1.17
N GLY A 27 -0.36 13.91 0.39
CA GLY A 27 -0.35 13.93 -1.08
C GLY A 27 1.05 13.80 -1.70
N ARG A 28 2.10 13.59 -0.89
CA ARG A 28 3.47 13.39 -1.35
C ARG A 28 3.70 11.93 -1.77
N PRO A 29 4.65 11.67 -2.69
CA PRO A 29 5.10 10.32 -2.98
C PRO A 29 5.59 9.59 -1.71
N LEU A 30 5.21 8.32 -1.59
CA LEU A 30 5.53 7.47 -0.44
C LEU A 30 6.31 6.24 -0.91
N SER A 31 7.35 5.87 -0.15
CA SER A 31 7.93 4.54 -0.24
C SER A 31 7.24 3.61 0.76
N VAL A 32 6.95 2.40 0.32
CA VAL A 32 6.14 1.43 1.08
C VAL A 32 6.93 0.15 1.26
N LEU A 33 7.05 -0.33 2.50
CA LEU A 33 7.53 -1.67 2.81
C LEU A 33 6.31 -2.59 2.89
N TYR A 34 6.29 -3.66 2.11
CA TYR A 34 5.13 -4.54 2.00
C TYR A 34 5.51 -5.99 1.72
N HIS A 35 4.58 -6.90 1.99
CA HIS A 35 4.55 -8.24 1.43
C HIS A 35 3.42 -8.35 0.40
N LEU A 36 3.61 -9.15 -0.65
CA LEU A 36 2.53 -9.52 -1.55
C LEU A 36 1.82 -10.75 -0.98
N GLU A 37 0.51 -10.66 -0.79
CA GLU A 37 -0.31 -11.73 -0.23
C GLU A 37 -1.50 -12.02 -1.15
N GLU A 38 -1.90 -13.29 -1.24
CA GLU A 38 -3.20 -13.67 -1.82
C GLU A 38 -4.23 -13.65 -0.70
N ASN A 39 -5.25 -12.81 -0.84
CA ASN A 39 -6.35 -12.71 0.11
C ASN A 39 -7.62 -13.34 -0.49
N GLU A 40 -8.37 -14.08 0.33
CA GLU A 40 -9.70 -14.58 -0.01
C GLU A 40 -10.74 -13.96 0.93
N PHE A 41 -11.65 -13.16 0.37
CA PHE A 41 -12.73 -12.54 1.12
C PHE A 41 -14.05 -12.66 0.36
N ASN A 42 -15.10 -13.15 1.04
CA ASN A 42 -16.42 -13.43 0.44
C ASN A 42 -16.34 -14.24 -0.86
N GLY A 43 -15.46 -15.27 -0.89
CA GLY A 43 -15.24 -16.14 -2.05
C GLY A 43 -14.51 -15.49 -3.23
N LYS A 44 -14.01 -14.26 -3.08
CA LYS A 44 -13.14 -13.60 -4.07
C LYS A 44 -11.69 -13.70 -3.62
N LYS A 45 -10.86 -14.31 -4.46
CA LYS A 45 -9.40 -14.32 -4.32
C LYS A 45 -8.78 -13.19 -5.11
N GLY A 46 -7.77 -12.54 -4.53
CA GLY A 46 -7.02 -11.50 -5.21
C GLY A 46 -5.68 -11.22 -4.54
N LEU A 47 -4.74 -10.72 -5.34
CA LEU A 47 -3.47 -10.23 -4.83
C LEU A 47 -3.68 -8.87 -4.13
N GLN A 48 -3.06 -8.73 -2.97
CA GLN A 48 -3.11 -7.52 -2.16
C GLN A 48 -1.75 -7.28 -1.50
N LEU A 49 -1.38 -6.02 -1.33
CA LEU A 49 -0.18 -5.63 -0.61
C LEU A 49 -0.49 -5.54 0.89
N MET A 50 0.19 -6.32 1.70
CA MET A 50 0.17 -6.19 3.17
C MET A 50 1.28 -5.23 3.59
N VAL A 51 0.90 -3.99 3.90
CA VAL A 51 1.85 -2.91 4.22
C VAL A 51 2.36 -3.06 5.65
N LYS A 52 3.69 -2.98 5.80
CA LYS A 52 4.39 -3.07 7.09
C LYS A 52 4.94 -1.74 7.56
N ASP A 53 5.30 -0.83 6.65
CA ASP A 53 5.69 0.55 7.00
C ASP A 53 5.55 1.50 5.80
N LEU A 54 5.49 2.79 6.11
CA LEU A 54 5.37 3.90 5.18
C LEU A 54 6.36 5.00 5.55
N LYS A 55 7.02 5.56 4.53
CA LYS A 55 7.83 6.77 4.63
C LYS A 55 7.61 7.68 3.43
N ILE A 56 7.88 8.98 3.60
CA ILE A 56 7.97 9.89 2.46
C ILE A 56 9.10 9.41 1.55
N SER A 57 8.83 9.36 0.25
CA SER A 57 9.87 9.05 -0.72
C SER A 57 10.74 10.29 -0.90
N GLU A 58 12.00 10.19 -0.50
CA GLU A 58 13.03 11.17 -0.83
C GLU A 58 13.61 10.76 -2.20
N TYR A 59 13.68 11.71 -3.13
CA TYR A 59 14.28 11.51 -4.46
C TYR A 59 15.80 11.56 -4.37
#